data_AF-A0A6N7HWI8-F1
#
_entry.id   AF-A0A6N7HWI8-F1
#
_cell.length_a   1.000
_cell.length_b   1.000
_cell.length_c   1.000
_cell.angle_alpha   90.00
_cell.angle_beta   90.00
_cell.angle_gamma   90.00
#
_symmetry.space_group_name_H-M   'P 1'
#
loop_
_entity.id
_entity.type
_entity.pdbx_description
1 polymer ?
#
loop_
_entity_poly.entity_id
_entity_poly.type
_entity_poly.pdbx_seq_one_letter_code
_entity_poly.pdbx_strand_id
1 'polypeptide(L)'
;MTVVFTVTLGLLVVAATMVLIRLLRGPSTLDRILAVDVLLMLTVAGVAVEMAMSLRGANLALLAAVALLGFVSSVTGARLVEDKETHR
;
A
#
# COMPACT_ATOMS: atom_id res chain seq x y z
N MET A 1 7.12 -23.97 -4.57
CA MET A 1 6.23 -22.86 -4.19
C MET A 1 6.94 -21.84 -3.30
N THR A 2 7.77 -22.25 -2.35
CA THR A 2 8.52 -21.33 -1.46
C THR A 2 9.38 -20.30 -2.20
N VAL A 3 10.08 -20.67 -3.28
CA VAL A 3 10.90 -19.75 -4.07
C VAL A 3 10.10 -18.56 -4.60
N VAL A 4 8.88 -18.80 -5.10
CA VAL A 4 8.01 -17.74 -5.63
C VAL A 4 7.65 -16.76 -4.51
N PHE A 5 7.27 -17.26 -3.34
CA PHE A 5 6.95 -16.40 -2.19
C PHE A 5 8.14 -15.58 -1.72
N THR A 6 9.34 -16.18 -1.65
CA THR A 6 10.56 -15.47 -1.28
C THR A 6 10.91 -14.35 -2.27
N VAL A 7 10.79 -14.61 -3.57
CA VAL A 7 11.02 -13.59 -4.61
C VAL A 7 9.99 -12.47 -4.50
N THR A 8 8.70 -12.80 -4.33
CA THR A 8 7.64 -11.80 -4.17
C THR A 8 7.86 -10.94 -2.93
N LEU A 9 8.21 -11.52 -1.78
CA LEU A 9 8.54 -10.76 -0.58
C LEU A 9 9.76 -9.85 -0.81
N GLY A 10 10.79 -10.34 -1.49
CA GLY A 10 11.95 -9.53 -1.86
C GLY A 10 11.55 -8.31 -2.70
N LEU A 11 10.71 -8.50 -3.71
CA LEU A 11 10.22 -7.41 -4.56
C LEU A 11 9.35 -6.40 -3.76
N LEU A 12 8.51 -6.88 -2.84
CA LEU A 12 7.71 -6.02 -1.97
C LEU A 12 8.60 -5.16 -1.05
N VAL A 13 9.67 -5.72 -0.50
CA VAL A 13 10.63 -4.98 0.33
C VAL A 13 11.37 -3.92 -0.50
N VAL A 14 11.78 -4.25 -1.73
CA VAL A 14 12.40 -3.27 -2.64
C VAL A 14 11.41 -2.13 -2.96
N ALA A 15 10.16 -2.46 -3.27
CA ALA A 15 9.12 -1.46 -3.52
C ALA A 15 8.87 -0.58 -2.28
N ALA A 16 8.75 -1.18 -1.09
CA ALA A 16 8.55 -0.45 0.16
C ALA A 16 9.71 0.51 0.45
N THR A 17 10.94 0.08 0.17
CA THR A 17 12.14 0.93 0.29
C THR A 17 12.09 2.11 -0.67
N MET A 18 11.71 1.89 -1.93
CA MET A 18 11.54 2.98 -2.90
C MET A 18 10.45 3.97 -2.47
N VAL A 19 9.33 3.48 -1.96
CA VAL A 19 8.23 4.31 -1.46
C VAL A 19 8.65 5.10 -0.23
N LEU A 20 9.41 4.51 0.69
CA LEU A 20 9.99 5.22 1.83
C LEU A 20 10.93 6.35 1.38
N ILE A 21 11.76 6.12 0.38
CA ILE A 21 12.62 7.17 -0.19
C ILE A 21 11.76 8.31 -0.76
N ARG A 22 10.67 7.98 -1.47
CA ARG A 22 9.71 8.98 -1.99
C ARG A 22 9.02 9.75 -0.87
N LEU A 23 8.59 9.07 0.20
CA LEU A 23 7.97 9.70 1.36
C LEU A 23 8.90 10.73 2.02
N LEU A 24 10.19 10.43 2.15
CA LEU A 24 11.19 11.30 2.77
C LEU A 24 11.59 12.48 1.86
N ARG A 25 11.68 12.27 0.55
CA ARG A 25 12.13 13.28 -0.42
C ARG A 25 10.99 14.08 -1.06
N GLY A 26 9.74 13.66 -0.89
CA GLY A 26 8.57 14.26 -1.53
C GLY A 26 8.43 15.75 -1.20
N PRO A 27 8.37 16.65 -2.21
CA PRO A 27 8.24 18.10 -2.01
C PRO A 27 6.80 18.52 -1.69
N SER A 28 5.80 17.74 -2.12
CA SER A 28 4.37 18.03 -1.91
C SER A 28 3.80 17.19 -0.76
N THR A 29 2.98 17.81 0.09
CA THR A 29 2.25 17.10 1.16
C THR A 29 1.35 16.00 0.60
N LEU A 30 0.75 16.22 -0.58
CA LEU A 30 -0.09 15.22 -1.25
C LEU A 30 0.72 14.00 -1.68
N ASP A 31 1.94 14.21 -2.18
CA ASP A 31 2.83 13.12 -2.58
C ASP A 31 3.24 12.25 -1.38
N ARG A 32 3.43 12.88 -0.22
CA ARG A 32 3.71 12.17 1.03
C ARG A 32 2.50 11.37 1.51
N ILE A 33 1.28 11.92 1.43
CA ILE A 33 0.06 11.20 1.78
C ILE A 33 -0.11 9.97 0.88
N LEU A 34 0.07 10.13 -0.43
CA LEU A 34 0.01 9.02 -1.39
C LEU A 34 1.10 7.98 -1.11
N ALA A 35 2.33 8.40 -0.76
CA ALA A 35 3.39 7.47 -0.42
C ALA A 35 3.07 6.63 0.84
N VAL A 36 2.42 7.22 1.85
CA VAL A 36 1.95 6.46 3.04
C VAL A 36 0.88 5.45 2.65
N ASP A 37 -0.08 5.84 1.80
CA ASP A 37 -1.14 4.93 1.33
C ASP A 37 -0.57 3.74 0.54
N VAL A 38 0.38 4.00 -0.36
CA VAL A 38 1.07 2.94 -1.10
C VAL A 38 1.85 2.02 -0.15
N LEU A 39 2.49 2.56 0.89
CA LEU A 39 3.22 1.76 1.88
C LEU A 39 2.27 0.84 2.68
N LEU A 40 1.06 1.32 3.00
CA LEU A 40 0.01 0.51 3.61
C LEU A 40 -0.40 -0.64 2.68
N MET A 41 -0.66 -0.35 1.40
CA MET A 41 -0.99 -1.36 0.39
C MET A 41 0.10 -2.44 0.24
N LEU A 42 1.38 -2.05 0.23
CA LEU A 42 2.50 -2.99 0.18
C LEU A 42 2.57 -3.88 1.43
N THR A 43 2.24 -3.33 2.59
CA THR A 43 2.17 -4.09 3.85
C THR A 43 1.05 -5.14 3.79
N VAL A 44 -0.14 -4.75 3.32
CA VAL A 44 -1.27 -5.67 3.11
C VAL A 44 -0.89 -6.80 2.14
N ALA A 45 -0.20 -6.48 1.04
CA ALA A 45 0.27 -7.48 0.09
C ALA A 45 1.30 -8.45 0.72
N GLY A 46 2.21 -7.95 1.55
CA GLY A 46 3.18 -8.77 2.28
C GLY A 46 2.50 -9.73 3.25
N VAL A 47 1.49 -9.26 3.99
CA VAL A 47 0.67 -10.11 4.87
C VAL A 47 -0.09 -11.16 4.05
N ALA A 48 -0.64 -10.80 2.89
CA ALA A 48 -1.32 -11.76 2.01
C ALA A 48 -0.39 -12.90 1.58
N VAL A 49 0.87 -12.58 1.25
CA VAL A 49 1.89 -13.58 0.89
C VAL A 49 2.22 -14.48 2.08
N GLU A 50 2.38 -13.92 3.28
CA GLU A 50 2.62 -14.70 4.50
C GLU A 50 1.45 -15.65 4.80
N MET A 51 0.21 -15.17 4.70
CA MET A 51 -0.98 -15.99 4.87
C MET A 51 -1.03 -17.15 3.86
N ALA A 52 -0.65 -16.90 2.61
CA ALA A 52 -0.58 -17.92 1.57
C ALA A 52 0.52 -18.97 1.84
N MET A 53 1.63 -18.59 2.49
CA MET A 53 2.67 -19.54 2.89
C MET A 53 2.27 -20.38 4.11
N SER A 54 1.60 -19.75 5.08
CA SER A 54 1.41 -20.33 6.42
C SER A 54 0.28 -21.35 6.49
N LEU A 55 -0.64 -21.41 5.52
CA LEU A 55 -1.80 -22.34 5.45
C LEU A 55 -2.67 -22.41 6.72
N ARG A 56 -2.44 -21.55 7.70
CA ARG A 56 -3.18 -21.47 8.97
C ARG A 56 -4.31 -20.47 8.82
N GLY A 57 -5.41 -20.69 9.57
CA GLY A 57 -6.62 -19.89 9.52
C GLY A 57 -6.34 -18.41 9.71
N ALA A 58 -6.25 -17.70 8.60
CA ALA A 58 -5.90 -16.30 8.55
C ALA A 58 -7.15 -15.51 8.11
N ASN A 59 -7.46 -14.42 8.82
CA ASN A 59 -8.70 -13.66 8.62
C ASN A 59 -8.67 -12.87 7.30
N LEU A 60 -8.95 -13.54 6.19
CA LEU A 60 -9.01 -12.94 4.85
C LEU A 60 -9.98 -11.76 4.79
N ALA A 61 -11.09 -11.82 5.55
CA ALA A 61 -12.05 -10.73 5.66
C ALA A 61 -11.44 -9.46 6.25
N LEU A 62 -10.60 -9.59 7.29
CA LEU A 62 -9.91 -8.44 7.89
C LEU A 62 -8.89 -7.84 6.91
N LEU A 63 -8.12 -8.70 6.24
CA LEU A 63 -7.16 -8.26 5.23
C LEU A 63 -7.85 -7.50 4.08
N ALA A 64 -8.96 -8.04 3.59
CA ALA A 64 -9.78 -7.40 2.56
C ALA A 64 -10.35 -6.06 3.04
N ALA A 65 -10.82 -5.97 4.28
CA ALA A 65 -11.31 -4.72 4.84
C ALA A 65 -10.20 -3.64 4.88
N VAL A 66 -8.98 -3.99 5.31
CA VAL A 66 -7.84 -3.05 5.32
C VAL A 66 -7.44 -2.64 3.90
N ALA A 67 -7.43 -3.57 2.94
CA ALA A 67 -7.16 -3.27 1.53
C ALA A 67 -8.17 -2.27 0.94
N LEU A 68 -9.46 -2.47 1.24
CA LEU A 68 -10.53 -1.57 0.80
C LEU A 68 -10.42 -0.20 1.47
N LEU A 69 -10.08 -0.14 2.76
CA LEU A 69 -9.86 1.12 3.46
C LEU A 69 -8.70 1.92 2.84
N GLY A 70 -7.59 1.27 2.47
CA GLY A 70 -6.50 1.92 1.74
C GLY A 70 -6.96 2.46 0.38
N PHE A 71 -7.68 1.64 -0.39
CA PHE A 71 -8.23 2.08 -1.69
C PHE A 71 -9.15 3.31 -1.56
N VAL A 72 -10.04 3.31 -0.56
CA VAL A 72 -10.94 4.45 -0.29
C VAL A 72 -10.14 5.69 0.12
N SER A 73 -9.05 5.53 0.87
CA SER A 73 -8.15 6.63 1.23
C SER A 73 -7.55 7.30 0.00
N SER A 74 -7.03 6.50 -0.95
CA SER A 74 -6.49 7.01 -2.21
C SER A 74 -7.53 7.75 -3.06
N VAL A 75 -8.74 7.20 -3.20
CA VAL A 75 -9.81 7.82 -4.00
C VAL A 75 -10.26 9.15 -3.40
N THR A 76 -10.38 9.20 -2.06
CA THR A 76 -10.74 10.43 -1.34
C THR A 76 -9.65 11.49 -1.50
N GLY A 77 -8.38 11.09 -1.40
CA GLY A 77 -7.24 11.96 -1.65
C GLY A 77 -7.25 12.55 -3.06
N ALA A 78 -7.52 11.73 -4.09
CA ALA A 78 -7.59 12.19 -5.47
C ALA A 78 -8.72 13.21 -5.69
N ARG A 79 -9.93 12.93 -5.15
CA ARG A 79 -11.07 13.86 -5.23
C ARG A 79 -10.79 15.20 -4.56
N LEU A 80 -10.10 15.19 -3.40
CA LEU A 80 -9.74 16.42 -2.70
C LEU A 80 -8.78 17.31 -3.50
N VAL A 81 -7.92 16.71 -4.33
CA VAL A 81 -7.03 17.46 -5.23
C VAL A 81 -7.82 18.08 -6.37
N GLU A 82 -8.72 17.32 -6.99
CA GLU A 82 -9.59 17.77 -8.09
C GLU A 82 -10.52 18.94 -7.67
N ASP A 83 -11.10 18.84 -6.46
CA ASP A 83 -11.96 19.89 -5.89
C ASP A 83 -11.20 21.20 -5.63
N LYS A 84 -9.91 21.08 -5.27
CA LYS A 84 -9.01 22.23 -5.07
C LYS A 84 -8.63 22.94 -6.36
N GLU A 85 -8.53 22.23 -7.49
CA GLU A 85 -8.23 22.84 -8.79
C GLU A 85 -9.44 23.57 -9.39
N THR A 86 -10.66 23.14 -9.07
CA THR A 86 -11.89 23.80 -9.57
C THR A 86 -12.13 25.19 -8.95
N HIS A 87 -11.54 25.47 -7.78
CA HIS A 87 -11.69 26.75 -7.07
C HIS A 87 -10.54 27.75 -7.30
N ARG A 88 -9.64 27.48 -8.24
CA ARG A 88 -8.49 28.35 -8.56
C ARG A 88 -8.55 28.86 -9.99
#